data_AF-A0A3C0B7C5-F1
#
_entry.id   AF-A0A3C0B7C5-F1
#
_cell.length_a   1.000
_cell.length_b   1.000
_cell.length_c   1.000
_cell.angle_alpha   90.00
_cell.angle_beta   90.00
_cell.angle_gamma   90.00
#
_symmetry.space_group_name_H-M   'P 1'
#
loop_
_entity.id
_entity.type
_entity.pdbx_description
1 polymer ?
#
loop_
_entity_poly.entity_id
_entity_poly.type
_entity_poly.pdbx_seq_one_letter_code
_entity_poly.pdbx_strand_id
1 'polypeptide(L)' 'DAMKKQQAVMTLYKKAGANPMSGCIPMLLQFPILLAMFRFFPASIELRQESFLWATDLSSYDSILDLPFNIP' A
#
# COMPACT_ATOMS: atom_id res chain seq x y z
N ASP A 1 -28.70 19.32 7.49
CA ASP A 1 -28.87 18.57 6.22
C ASP A 1 -27.84 17.49 5.93
N ALA A 2 -26.56 17.66 6.27
CA ALA A 2 -25.50 16.67 6.01
C ALA A 2 -25.82 15.25 6.57
N MET A 3 -26.37 15.17 7.79
CA MET A 3 -26.79 13.88 8.36
C MET A 3 -27.93 13.21 7.59
N LYS A 4 -28.94 13.98 7.15
CA LYS A 4 -30.03 13.42 6.32
C LYS A 4 -29.51 12.88 4.99
N LYS A 5 -28.53 13.58 4.38
CA LYS A 5 -27.84 13.09 3.17
C LYS A 5 -27.04 11.81 3.43
N GLN A 6 -26.28 11.73 4.52
CA GLN A 6 -25.58 10.48 4.91
C GLN A 6 -26.55 9.31 5.13
N GLN A 7 -27.69 9.55 5.78
CA GLN A 7 -28.71 8.52 5.98
C GLN A 7 -29.34 8.06 4.67
N ALA A 8 -29.68 8.97 3.76
CA ALA A 8 -30.20 8.64 2.44
C ALA A 8 -29.20 7.79 1.63
N VAL A 9 -27.92 8.17 1.64
CA VAL A 9 -26.82 7.41 1.02
C VAL A 9 -26.68 6.02 1.64
N MET A 10 -26.78 5.90 2.97
CA MET A 10 -26.71 4.60 3.64
C MET A 10 -27.89 3.69 3.30
N THR A 11 -29.11 4.26 3.16
CA THR A 11 -30.28 3.48 2.73
C THR A 11 -30.17 3.03 1.27
N LEU A 12 -29.56 3.83 0.40
CA LEU A 12 -29.26 3.46 -0.98
C LEU A 12 -28.27 2.28 -1.04
N TYR A 13 -27.16 2.36 -0.29
CA TYR A 13 -26.18 1.25 -0.23
C TYR A 13 -26.80 -0.06 0.26
N LYS A 14 -27.67 0.00 1.28
CA LYS A 14 -28.41 -1.17 1.76
C LYS A 14 -29.35 -1.76 0.71
N LYS A 15 -30.07 -0.92 -0.05
CA LYS A 15 -30.97 -1.35 -1.14
C LYS A 15 -30.21 -1.99 -2.30
N ALA A 16 -29.03 -1.47 -2.62
CA ALA A 16 -28.16 -1.99 -3.69
C ALA A 16 -27.35 -3.23 -3.25
N GLY A 17 -27.42 -3.65 -1.98
CA GLY A 17 -26.63 -4.77 -1.44
C GLY A 17 -25.12 -4.52 -1.41
N ALA A 18 -24.68 -3.27 -1.58
CA ALA A 18 -23.27 -2.90 -1.64
C ALA A 18 -22.76 -2.44 -0.28
N ASN A 19 -21.60 -2.94 0.15
CA ASN A 19 -20.96 -2.53 1.40
C ASN A 19 -19.91 -1.44 1.12
N PRO A 20 -20.05 -0.21 1.66
CA PRO A 20 -19.07 0.86 1.45
C PRO A 20 -17.66 0.51 1.97
N MET A 21 -17.53 -0.48 2.86
CA MET A 21 -16.24 -0.94 3.38
C MET A 21 -15.56 -2.01 2.52
N SER A 22 -16.20 -2.53 1.47
CA SER A 22 -15.58 -3.56 0.63
C SER A 22 -14.32 -3.06 -0.09
N GLY A 23 -14.18 -1.75 -0.28
CA GLY A 23 -13.00 -1.15 -0.89
C GLY A 23 -11.73 -1.22 -0.03
N CYS A 24 -11.84 -1.26 1.31
CA CYS A 24 -10.67 -1.29 2.19
C CYS A 24 -10.28 -2.70 2.66
N ILE A 25 -11.15 -3.70 2.49
CA ILE A 25 -10.86 -5.11 2.86
C ILE A 25 -9.64 -5.67 2.09
N PRO A 26 -9.49 -5.47 0.77
CA PRO A 26 -8.30 -5.93 0.05
C PRO A 26 -7.01 -5.30 0.58
N MET A 27 -7.05 -4.01 0.94
CA MET A 27 -5.90 -3.31 1.51
C MET A 27 -5.51 -3.85 2.88
N LEU A 28 -6.48 -4.14 3.75
CA LEU A 28 -6.22 -4.71 5.07
C LEU A 28 -5.61 -6.12 4.99
N LEU A 29 -6.04 -6.93 4.02
CA LEU A 29 -5.48 -8.26 3.79
C LEU A 29 -4.09 -8.20 3.16
N GLN A 30 -3.83 -7.23 2.28
CA GLN A 30 -2.54 -7.06 1.60
C GLN A 30 -1.46 -6.43 2.49
N PHE A 31 -1.85 -5.54 3.41
CA PHE A 31 -0.92 -4.83 4.30
C PHE A 31 0.07 -5.73 5.07
N PRO A 32 -0.36 -6.84 5.72
CA PRO A 32 0.58 -7.72 6.43
C PRO A 32 1.60 -8.37 5.49
N ILE A 33 1.24 -8.67 4.24
CA ILE A 33 2.16 -9.25 3.26
C ILE A 33 3.25 -8.24 2.90
N LEU A 34 2.87 -6.99 2.64
CA LEU A 34 3.82 -5.90 2.36
C LEU A 34 4.76 -5.66 3.56
N LEU A 35 4.21 -5.65 4.78
CA LEU A 35 5.02 -5.46 5.99
C LEU A 35 6.01 -6.61 6.22
N ALA A 36 5.58 -7.84 5.97
CA ALA A 36 6.45 -9.01 6.06
C ALA A 36 7.62 -8.91 5.08
N MET A 37 7.36 -8.57 3.81
CA MET A 37 8.40 -8.39 2.81
C MET A 37 9.36 -7.25 3.16
N PHE A 38 8.83 -6.10 3.60
CA PHE A 38 9.63 -4.93 4.03
C PHE A 38 10.57 -5.26 5.19
N ARG A 39 10.16 -6.17 6.08
CA ARG A 39 10.97 -6.62 7.22
C ARG A 39 11.94 -7.74 6.84
N PHE A 40 11.58 -8.59 5.88
CA PHE A 40 12.35 -9.75 5.47
C PHE A 40 13.65 -9.38 4.76
N PHE A 41 13.60 -8.57 3.69
CA PHE A 41 14.77 -8.21 2.88
C PHE A 41 15.96 -7.61 3.67
N PRO A 42 15.76 -6.66 4.61
CA PRO A 42 16.87 -6.15 5.41
C PRO A 42 17.33 -7.11 6.53
N ALA A 43 16.48 -8.06 6.95
CA ALA A 43 16.82 -9.02 8.00
C ALA A 43 17.60 -10.23 7.47
N SER A 44 17.40 -10.60 6.20
CA SER A 44 18.17 -11.65 5.53
C SER A 44 19.60 -11.19 5.24
N ILE A 45 20.56 -11.72 5.99
CA ILE A 45 22.00 -11.39 5.85
C ILE A 45 22.53 -11.77 4.46
N GLU A 46 22.01 -12.85 3.86
CA GLU A 46 22.43 -13.35 2.54
C GLU A 46 22.02 -12.43 1.37
N LEU A 47 20.98 -11.62 1.55
CA LEU A 47 20.47 -10.69 0.52
C LEU A 47 21.05 -9.28 0.67
N ARG A 48 21.92 -9.07 1.66
CA ARG A 48 22.52 -7.77 1.94
C ARG A 48 23.64 -7.52 0.93
N GLN A 49 23.57 -6.41 0.20
CA GLN A 49 24.52 -6.04 -0.86
C GLN A 49 24.50 -6.98 -2.08
N GLU A 50 23.43 -7.77 -2.24
CA GLU A 50 23.23 -8.55 -3.46
C GLU A 50 22.63 -7.67 -4.55
N SER A 51 23.02 -7.93 -5.80
CA SER A 51 22.57 -7.15 -6.97
C SER A 51 21.57 -7.96 -7.82
N PHE A 52 20.53 -7.31 -8.34
CA PHE A 52 19.57 -7.95 -9.25
C PHE A 52 19.07 -6.97 -10.31
N LEU A 53 19.27 -7.34 -11.58
CA LEU A 53 18.90 -6.55 -12.76
C LEU A 53 19.46 -5.12 -12.70
N TRP A 54 18.64 -4.13 -12.37
CA TRP A 54 19.02 -2.71 -12.27
C TRP A 54 19.31 -2.26 -10.83
N ALA A 55 18.97 -3.07 -9.83
CA ALA A 55 19.18 -2.76 -8.42
C ALA A 55 20.56 -3.21 -7.97
N THR A 56 21.33 -2.27 -7.40
CA THR A 56 22.68 -2.54 -6.88
C THR A 56 22.70 -3.20 -5.51
N ASP A 57 21.63 -3.03 -4.71
CA ASP A 57 21.48 -3.68 -3.40
C ASP A 57 20.01 -3.92 -3.06
N LEU A 58 19.61 -5.19 -2.95
CA LEU A 58 18.24 -5.64 -2.63
C LEU A 58 17.77 -5.27 -1.22
N SER A 59 18.70 -4.97 -0.32
CA SER A 59 18.40 -4.60 1.07
C SER A 59 18.18 -3.10 1.28
N SER A 60 18.44 -2.30 0.24
CA SER A 60 18.41 -0.83 0.28
C SER A 60 17.27 -0.24 -0.57
N TYR A 61 17.05 1.07 -0.47
CA TYR A 61 16.10 1.75 -1.35
C TYR A 61 16.69 1.88 -2.76
N ASP A 62 15.85 1.77 -3.78
CA ASP A 62 16.26 1.89 -5.18
C ASP A 62 15.78 3.24 -5.76
N SER A 63 16.67 3.94 -6.46
CA SER A 63 16.40 5.22 -7.10
C SER A 63 16.61 5.08 -8.60
N ILE A 64 15.52 4.89 -9.34
CA ILE A 64 15.56 4.73 -10.80
C ILE A 64 15.74 6.08 -11.51
N LEU A 65 15.29 7.18 -10.90
CA LEU A 65 15.34 8.53 -11.46
C LEU A 65 15.62 9.55 -10.35
N ASP A 66 16.71 10.30 -10.51
CA ASP A 66 16.97 11.49 -9.71
C ASP A 66 16.29 12.70 -10.35
N LEU A 67 15.34 13.29 -9.64
CA LEU A 67 14.68 14.51 -10.09
C LEU A 67 15.65 15.69 -9.97
N PRO A 68 15.67 16.63 -10.93
CA PRO A 68 16.53 17.81 -10.88
C PRO A 68 16.08 18.85 -9.82
N PHE A 69 15.04 18.56 -9.04
CA PHE A 69 14.50 19.42 -8.00
C PHE A 69 14.16 18.60 -6.74
N ASN A 70 14.24 19.25 -5.57
CA ASN A 70 13.96 18.63 -4.28
C ASN A 70 12.46 18.77 -3.93
N ILE A 71 11.81 17.68 -3.53
CA ILE A 71 10.41 17.68 -3.09
C ILE A 71 10.41 17.86 -1.55
N PRO A 72 9.70 18.87 -1.01
CA PRO A 72 9.65 19.15 0.43
C PRO A 72 8.97 18.06 1.24
#